data_AF-A0A640SR63-F1
#
_entry.id   AF-A0A640SR63-F1
#
_cell.length_a   1.000
_cell.length_b   1.000
_cell.length_c   1.000
_cell.angle_alpha   90.00
_cell.angle_beta   90.00
_cell.angle_gamma   90.00
#
_symmetry.space_group_name_H-M   'P 1'
#
loop_
_entity.id
_entity.type
_entity.pdbx_description
1 polymer ?
#
loop_
_entity_poly.entity_id
_entity_poly.type
_entity_poly.pdbx_seq_one_letter_code
_entity_poly.pdbx_strand_id
1 'polypeptide(L)' 'MTDPDFYSRDRPEDSDLPEDRPRGGGPENPRKGHRTILILAAVLIIVIIIGTILIF' A
#
# COMPACT_ATOMS: atom_id res chain seq x y z
N MET A 1 37.30 22.03 3.77
CA MET A 1 36.43 21.40 4.79
C MET A 1 35.22 22.31 4.92
N THR A 2 34.03 21.83 4.54
CA THR A 2 32.79 22.61 4.66
C THR A 2 32.46 22.73 6.15
N ASP A 3 32.19 23.95 6.60
CA ASP A 3 31.75 24.23 7.95
C ASP A 3 30.37 23.60 8.17
N PRO A 4 30.22 22.59 9.05
CA PRO A 4 28.94 21.93 9.30
C PRO A 4 27.89 22.89 9.91
N ASP A 5 28.34 24.03 10.45
CA ASP A 5 27.47 25.02 11.07
C ASP A 5 26.69 25.87 10.05
N PHE A 6 27.12 25.89 8.78
CA PHE A 6 26.48 26.73 7.76
C PHE A 6 25.03 26.32 7.48
N TYR A 7 24.71 25.03 7.56
CA TYR A 7 23.36 24.50 7.29
C TYR A 7 22.49 24.35 8.54
N SER A 8 23.04 24.54 9.73
CA SER A 8 22.34 24.31 11.00
C SER A 8 21.87 25.59 11.68
N ARG A 9 22.36 26.77 11.27
CA ARG A 9 22.01 28.06 11.91
C ARG A 9 20.74 28.73 11.39
N ASP A 10 20.33 28.43 10.15
CA ASP A 10 19.18 29.09 9.51
C ASP A 10 17.94 28.18 9.39
N ARG A 11 17.95 26.99 10.00
CA ARG A 11 16.80 26.08 9.96
C ARG A 11 15.81 26.42 11.08
N PRO A 12 14.61 26.93 10.77
CA PRO A 12 13.59 27.17 11.78
C PRO A 12 13.14 25.85 12.44
N GLU A 13 12.64 25.94 13.67
CA GLU A 13 12.23 24.78 14.48
C GLU A 13 11.11 23.94 13.84
N ASP A 14 10.33 24.53 12.94
CA ASP A 14 9.25 23.89 12.19
C ASP A 14 9.53 23.95 10.68
N SER A 15 10.65 23.35 10.26
CA SER A 15 11.08 23.34 8.86
C SER A 15 10.35 22.31 8.00
N ASP A 16 9.53 21.45 8.61
CA ASP A 16 8.91 20.32 7.92
C ASP A 16 7.56 20.75 7.33
N LEU A 17 7.55 21.06 6.02
CA LEU A 17 6.32 21.41 5.34
C LEU A 17 5.52 20.17 4.94
N PRO A 18 4.18 20.22 4.93
CA PRO A 18 3.34 19.15 4.37
C PRO A 18 3.70 18.77 2.93
N GLU A 19 4.28 19.70 2.17
CA GLU A 19 4.74 19.54 0.79
C GLU A 19 6.09 18.83 0.67
N ASP A 20 6.89 18.79 1.75
CA ASP A 20 8.20 18.11 1.81
C ASP A 20 8.05 16.58 1.91
N ARG A 21 6.81 16.12 2.10
CA ARG A 21 6.48 14.69 2.06
C ARG A 21 6.91 14.13 0.70
N PRO A 22 7.54 12.93 0.66
CA PRO A 22 7.91 12.28 -0.58
C PRO A 22 6.74 12.27 -1.56
N ARG A 23 6.90 12.89 -2.74
CA ARG A 23 5.89 12.82 -3.80
C ARG A 23 5.73 11.36 -4.21
N GLY A 24 4.64 10.74 -3.75
CA GLY A 24 4.29 9.35 -4.06
C GLY A 24 4.50 8.31 -2.95
N GLY A 25 4.71 8.70 -1.70
CA GLY A 25 5.15 7.76 -0.64
C GLY A 25 4.19 7.48 0.53
N GLY A 26 2.88 7.68 0.38
CA GLY A 26 1.95 7.16 1.39
C GLY A 26 1.84 5.64 1.25
N PRO A 27 1.74 4.85 2.34
CA PRO A 27 1.57 3.40 2.21
C PRO A 27 0.29 3.14 1.40
N GLU A 28 0.47 2.71 0.15
CA GLU A 28 -0.60 2.16 -0.65
C GLU A 28 -1.16 1.00 0.15
N ASN A 29 -2.33 1.17 0.77
CA ASN A 29 -2.98 0.11 1.52
C ASN A 29 -3.20 -1.09 0.56
N PRO A 30 -2.41 -2.19 0.66
CA PRO A 30 -2.51 -3.29 -0.29
C PRO A 30 -3.80 -4.11 -0.07
N ARG A 31 -4.63 -3.73 0.91
CA ARG A 31 -5.88 -4.39 1.27
C ARG A 31 -6.97 -4.31 0.20
N LYS A 32 -6.84 -3.46 -0.83
CA LYS A 32 -7.89 -3.31 -1.85
C LYS A 32 -8.02 -4.51 -2.80
N GLY A 33 -6.99 -5.37 -2.90
CA GLY A 33 -6.99 -6.54 -3.80
C GLY A 33 -7.45 -7.87 -3.19
N HIS A 34 -7.33 -8.05 -1.87
CA HIS A 34 -7.55 -9.36 -1.24
C HIS A 34 -9.01 -9.82 -1.27
N ARG A 35 -9.97 -8.91 -1.12
CA ARG A 35 -11.41 -9.28 -1.08
C ARG A 35 -11.87 -9.87 -2.40
N THR A 36 -11.46 -9.29 -3.53
CA THR A 36 -11.84 -9.77 -4.87
C THR A 36 -11.28 -11.16 -5.14
N ILE A 37 -10.04 -11.43 -4.71
CA ILE A 37 -9.40 -12.74 -4.86
C ILE A 37 -10.13 -13.80 -4.04
N LEU A 38 -10.50 -13.49 -2.79
CA LEU A 38 -11.23 -14.42 -1.92
C LEU A 38 -12.62 -14.76 -2.48
N ILE A 39 -13.33 -13.76 -3.01
CA ILE A 39 -14.64 -13.97 -3.64
C ILE A 39 -14.49 -14.87 -4.88
N LEU A 40 -13.52 -14.58 -5.74
CA LEU A 40 -13.26 -15.39 -6.94
C LEU A 40 -12.93 -16.85 -6.59
N ALA A 41 -12.08 -17.06 -5.59
CA ALA A 41 -11.72 -18.39 -5.10
C ALA A 41 -12.93 -19.16 -4.56
N ALA A 42 -13.79 -18.50 -3.78
CA ALA A 42 -15.01 -19.11 -3.26
C ALA A 42 -15.98 -19.54 -4.38
N VAL A 43 -16.18 -18.68 -5.38
CA VAL A 43 -17.02 -19.01 -6.56
C VAL A 43 -16.46 -20.20 -7.32
N LEU A 44 -15.14 -20.24 -7.56
CA LEU A 44 -14.50 -21.34 -8.27
C LEU A 44 -14.70 -22.69 -7.54
N ILE A 45 -14.55 -22.70 -6.21
CA ILE A 45 -14.75 -23.91 -5.40
C ILE A 45 -16.20 -24.40 -5.52
N ILE A 46 -17.18 -23.50 -5.44
CA ILE A 46 -18.61 -23.85 -5.57
C ILE A 46 -18.89 -24.48 -6.94
N VAL A 47 -18.34 -23.91 -8.02
CA VAL A 47 -18.52 -24.45 -9.38
C VAL A 47 -17.93 -25.86 -9.50
N ILE A 48 -16.76 -26.12 -8.92
CA ILE A 48 -16.13 -27.45 -8.93
C ILE A 48 -17.00 -28.46 -8.15
N ILE A 49 -17.51 -28.09 -6.98
CA ILE A 49 -18.36 -28.97 -6.17
C ILE A 49 -19.64 -29.33 -6.93
N ILE A 50 -20.33 -28.33 -7.49
CA ILE A 50 -21.56 -28.57 -8.26
C ILE A 50 -21.26 -29.43 -9.48
N GLY A 51 -20.19 -29.12 -10.23
CA GLY A 51 -19.79 -29.89 -11.39
C GLY A 51 -19.49 -31.35 -11.06
N THR A 52 -18.76 -31.61 -9.98
CA THR A 52 -18.47 -32.99 -9.54
C THR A 52 -19.71 -33.74 -9.08
N ILE A 53 -20.64 -33.08 -8.37
CA ILE A 53 -21.91 -33.68 -7.96
C ILE A 53 -22.81 -33.99 -9.16
N LEU A 54 -22.81 -33.15 -10.20
CA LEU A 54 -23.64 -33.37 -11.40
C LEU A 54 -23.06 -34.40 -12.36
N ILE A 55 -21.73 -34.61 -12.33
CA ILE A 55 -21.03 -35.56 -13.19
C ILE A 55 -21.08 -36.99 -12.63
N PHE A 56 -21.07 -37.13 -11.29
CA PHE A 56 -21.22 -38.41 -10.60
C PHE A 56 -22.69 -38.79 -10.39
#